data_AF-A0A958VQS5-F1
#
_entry.id   AF-A0A958VQS5-F1
#
_cell.length_a   1.000
_cell.length_b   1.000
_cell.length_c   1.000
_cell.angle_alpha   90.00
_cell.angle_beta   90.00
_cell.angle_gamma   90.00
#
_symmetry.space_group_name_H-M   'P 1'
#
loop_
_entity.id
_entity.type
_entity.pdbx_description
1 polymer ?
#
loop_
_entity_poly.entity_id
_entity_poly.type
_entity_poly.pdbx_seq_one_letter_code
_entity_poly.pdbx_strand_id
1 'polypeptide(L)' 'MKSSKPSFFKASRYLLIALPLLFLAPITFTIGLKALKLDGKYALLILGSLLALAAIIITAVGVIKLTNYIFDRDK' A
#
# COMPACT_ATOMS: atom_id res chain seq x y z
N MET A 1 -23.16 18.80 17.66
CA MET A 1 -22.52 17.84 16.72
C MET A 1 -21.04 18.15 16.60
N LYS A 2 -20.15 17.26 17.06
CA LYS A 2 -18.69 17.47 16.97
C LYS A 2 -18.30 17.27 15.50
N SER A 3 -18.17 18.37 14.77
CA SER A 3 -17.73 18.39 13.36
C SER A 3 -16.32 17.80 13.28
N SER A 4 -16.23 16.49 13.06
CA SER A 4 -14.96 15.86 12.73
C SER A 4 -14.69 16.18 11.26
N LYS A 5 -14.23 17.41 10.99
CA LYS A 5 -13.60 17.76 9.70
C LYS A 5 -12.68 16.58 9.32
N PRO A 6 -12.70 16.08 8.08
CA PRO A 6 -11.75 15.05 7.66
C PRO A 6 -10.37 15.56 8.08
N SER A 7 -9.72 14.86 9.01
CA SER A 7 -8.41 15.26 9.47
C SER A 7 -7.42 14.82 8.40
N PHE A 8 -6.43 15.65 8.10
CA PHE A 8 -5.28 15.27 7.27
C PHE A 8 -4.73 13.89 7.69
N PHE A 9 -4.78 13.60 8.99
CA PHE A 9 -4.38 12.31 9.57
C PHE A 9 -5.22 11.12 9.08
N LYS A 10 -6.51 11.30 8.78
CA LYS A 10 -7.36 10.26 8.19
C LYS A 10 -7.03 10.02 6.71
N ALA A 11 -6.65 11.07 5.97
CA ALA A 11 -6.26 10.95 4.57
C ALA A 11 -4.86 10.32 4.42
N SER A 12 -3.90 10.73 5.25
CA SER A 12 -2.51 10.24 5.22
C SER A 12 -2.32 8.82 5.77
N ARG A 13 -3.25 8.33 6.62
CA ARG A 13 -3.18 6.98 7.20
C ARG A 13 -3.03 5.87 6.15
N TYR A 14 -3.67 6.01 5.00
CA TYR A 14 -3.55 5.04 3.90
C TYR A 14 -2.15 4.99 3.33
N LEU A 15 -1.49 6.15 3.15
CA LEU A 15 -0.12 6.24 2.69
C LEU A 15 0.88 5.73 3.73
N LEU A 16 0.65 6.02 5.02
CA LEU A 16 1.48 5.50 6.10
C LEU A 16 1.46 3.97 6.18
N ILE A 17 0.31 3.34 5.90
CA ILE A 17 0.19 1.87 5.83
C ILE A 17 0.76 1.32 4.52
N ALA A 18 0.60 2.05 3.41
CA ALA A 18 1.17 1.66 2.13
C ALA A 18 2.70 1.66 2.15
N LEU A 19 3.31 2.60 2.88
CA LEU A 19 4.76 2.79 2.91
C LEU A 19 5.54 1.51 3.26
N PRO A 20 5.30 0.82 4.40
CA PRO A 20 5.99 -0.44 4.68
C PRO A 20 5.64 -1.53 3.66
N LEU A 21 4.40 -1.54 3.15
CA LEU A 21 3.95 -2.54 2.17
C LEU A 21 4.68 -2.40 0.83
N LEU A 22 4.99 -1.18 0.41
CA LEU A 22 5.75 -0.87 -0.81
C LEU A 22 7.18 -1.39 -0.75
N PHE A 23 7.79 -1.47 0.44
CA PHE A 23 9.12 -2.07 0.61
C PHE A 23 9.04 -3.57 0.84
N LEU A 24 8.09 -4.05 1.63
CA LEU A 24 7.92 -5.46 1.92
C LEU A 24 7.57 -6.27 0.68
N ALA A 25 6.68 -5.76 -0.19
CA ALA A 25 6.26 -6.45 -1.41
C ALA A 25 7.43 -6.88 -2.32
N PRO A 26 8.33 -5.98 -2.78
CA PRO A 26 9.46 -6.38 -3.63
C PRO A 26 10.48 -7.26 -2.89
N ILE A 27 10.68 -7.06 -1.58
CA ILE A 27 11.55 -7.91 -0.78
C ILE A 27 11.00 -9.35 -0.75
N THR A 28 9.72 -9.53 -0.39
CA THR A 28 9.08 -10.86 -0.37
C THR A 28 9.03 -11.47 -1.76
N PHE A 29 8.75 -10.67 -2.80
CA PHE A 29 8.72 -11.13 -4.18
C PHE A 29 10.10 -11.64 -4.65
N THR A 30 11.18 -10.91 -4.38
CA THR A 30 12.54 -11.33 -4.74
C THR A 30 12.99 -12.58 -3.98
N ILE A 31 12.61 -12.73 -2.71
CA ILE A 31 12.83 -13.96 -1.95
C ILE A 31 12.02 -15.12 -2.56
N GLY A 32 10.75 -14.87 -2.94
CA GLY A 32 9.91 -15.85 -3.62
C GLY A 32 10.49 -16.32 -4.95
N LEU A 33 11.07 -15.42 -5.75
CA LEU A 33 11.78 -15.76 -6.99
C LEU A 33 13.01 -16.64 -6.73
N LYS A 34 13.76 -16.39 -5.65
CA LYS A 34 14.89 -17.25 -5.25
C LYS A 34 14.42 -18.63 -4.78
N ALA A 35 13.38 -18.68 -3.95
CA ALA A 35 12.80 -19.93 -3.46
C ALA A 35 12.23 -20.80 -4.58
N LEU A 36 11.65 -20.18 -5.61
CA LEU A 36 11.22 -20.87 -6.82
C LEU A 36 12.37 -21.58 -7.52
N LYS A 37 13.54 -20.93 -7.63
CA LYS A 37 14.71 -21.49 -8.30
C LYS A 37 15.38 -22.63 -7.53
N LEU A 38 15.26 -22.63 -6.20
CA LEU A 38 15.92 -23.61 -5.33
C LEU A 38 15.05 -24.86 -5.08
N ASP A 39 13.81 -24.65 -4.65
CA ASP A 39 12.94 -25.73 -4.16
C ASP A 39 11.65 -25.90 -5.00
N GLY A 40 11.46 -25.10 -6.06
CA GLY A 40 10.20 -25.07 -6.81
C GLY A 40 9.01 -24.55 -6.00
N LYS A 41 9.24 -23.90 -4.85
CA LYS A 41 8.18 -23.43 -3.94
C LYS A 41 7.61 -22.10 -4.39
N TYR A 42 6.34 -22.10 -4.81
CA TYR A 42 5.62 -20.91 -5.29
C TYR A 42 4.98 -20.07 -4.17
N ALA A 43 4.86 -20.60 -2.96
CA ALA A 43 4.09 -19.96 -1.88
C ALA A 43 4.54 -18.51 -1.58
N LEU A 44 5.85 -18.27 -1.48
CA LEU A 44 6.39 -16.93 -1.23
C LEU A 44 6.24 -15.98 -2.43
N LEU A 45 6.28 -16.51 -3.65
CA LEU A 45 6.07 -15.72 -4.86
C LEU A 45 4.62 -15.25 -4.97
N ILE A 46 3.67 -16.14 -4.67
CA ILE A 46 2.24 -15.82 -4.63
C ILE A 46 1.99 -14.77 -3.54
N LEU A 47 2.56 -14.95 -2.34
CA LEU A 47 2.41 -14.01 -1.24
C LEU A 47 2.98 -12.62 -1.58
N GLY A 48 4.18 -12.57 -2.17
CA GLY A 48 4.79 -11.33 -2.65
C GLY A 48 3.97 -10.63 -3.73
N SER A 49 3.37 -11.39 -4.64
CA SER A 49 2.50 -10.86 -5.70
C SER A 49 1.21 -10.27 -5.13
N LEU A 50 0.58 -10.93 -4.16
CA LEU A 50 -0.60 -10.42 -3.46
C LEU A 50 -0.27 -9.14 -2.67
N LEU A 51 0.87 -9.12 -1.97
CA LEU A 51 1.36 -7.93 -1.27
C LEU A 51 1.58 -6.76 -2.23
N ALA A 52 2.16 -7.01 -3.42
CA ALA A 52 2.37 -5.98 -4.43
C ALA A 52 1.04 -5.39 -4.92
N LEU A 53 0.05 -6.23 -5.23
CA LEU A 53 -1.29 -5.77 -5.63
C LEU A 53 -1.95 -4.94 -4.53
N ALA A 54 -1.90 -5.41 -3.28
CA ALA A 54 -2.43 -4.68 -2.14
C ALA A 54 -1.73 -3.31 -1.97
N ALA A 55 -0.41 -3.25 -2.10
CA ALA A 55 0.36 -2.01 -1.99
C ALA A 55 -0.05 -1.00 -3.07
N ILE A 56 -0.23 -1.44 -4.32
CA ILE A 56 -0.69 -0.57 -5.42
C ILE A 56 -2.07 0.01 -5.11
N ILE A 57 -3.03 -0.84 -4.71
CA ILE A 57 -4.41 -0.41 -4.44
C ILE A 57 -4.45 0.59 -3.29
N ILE A 58 -3.78 0.29 -2.17
CA ILE A 58 -3.76 1.16 -0.98
C ILE A 58 -3.06 2.49 -1.32
N THR A 59 -1.98 2.45 -2.09
CA THR A 59 -1.27 3.65 -2.54
C THR A 59 -2.18 4.52 -3.42
N ALA A 60 -2.83 3.95 -4.43
CA ALA A 60 -3.75 4.67 -5.30
C ALA A 60 -4.88 5.33 -4.51
N VAL A 61 -5.55 4.58 -3.64
CA VAL A 61 -6.62 5.11 -2.78
C VAL A 61 -6.11 6.19 -1.83
N GLY A 62 -4.90 6.01 -1.28
CA GLY A 62 -4.26 6.98 -0.39
C GLY A 62 -3.94 8.29 -1.09
N VAL A 63 -3.36 8.22 -2.29
CA VAL A 63 -3.07 9.39 -3.13
C VAL A 63 -4.37 10.11 -3.49
N ILE A 64 -5.39 9.40 -3.99
CA ILE A 64 -6.68 10.01 -4.35
C ILE A 64 -7.31 10.75 -3.15
N LYS A 65 -7.34 10.12 -1.97
CA LYS A 65 -7.90 10.75 -0.76
C LYS A 65 -7.09 11.95 -0.29
N LEU A 66 -5.77 11.86 -0.37
CA LEU A 66 -4.89 12.96 0.03
C LEU A 66 -5.05 14.14 -0.94
N THR A 67 -5.06 13.88 -2.25
CA THR A 67 -5.26 14.88 -3.29
C THR A 67 -6.62 15.56 -3.12
N ASN A 68 -7.71 14.80 -3.03
CA ASN A 68 -9.04 15.38 -2.82
C ASN A 68 -9.08 16.22 -1.54
N TYR A 69 -8.46 15.75 -0.45
CA TYR A 69 -8.39 16.53 0.79
C TYR A 69 -7.61 17.85 0.65
N ILE A 70 -6.51 17.87 -0.11
CA ILE A 70 -5.70 19.08 -0.32
C ILE A 70 -6.44 20.08 -1.23
N PHE A 71 -7.07 19.61 -2.31
CA PHE A 71 -7.69 20.46 -3.31
C PHE A 71 -9.14 20.86 -2.98
N ASP A 72 -9.95 20.01 -2.34
CA ASP A 72 -11.30 20.39 -1.88
C ASP A 72 -11.27 21.23 -0.60
N ARG A 73 -10.11 21.37 0.06
CA ARG A 73 -9.97 22.31 1.19
C ARG A 73 -9.82 23.77 0.77
N ASP A 74 -9.52 24.01 -0.49
CA ASP A 74 -9.23 25.35 -1.04
C ASP A 74 -10.48 25.99 -1.71
N LYS A 75 -11.64 25.34 -1.58
CA LYS A 75 -12.97 25.89 -1.89
C LYS A 75 -13.79 26.03 -0.62
#